data_AF-A0A9D9RD91-F1
#
_entry.id   AF-A0A9D9RD91-F1
#
_cell.length_a   1.000
_cell.length_b   1.000
_cell.length_c   1.000
_cell.angle_alpha   90.00
_cell.angle_beta   90.00
_cell.angle_gamma   90.00
#
_symmetry.space_group_name_H-M   'P 1'
#
loop_
_entity.id
_entity.type
_entity.pdbx_description
1 polymer ?
#
loop_
_entity_poly.entity_id
_entity_poly.type
_entity_poly.pdbx_seq_one_letter_code
_entity_poly.pdbx_strand_id
1 'polypeptide(L)'
;LGHLLNADTSIRTPADAVAWIHRVLDEHEELLPHIRAVHLHQSMTGAFVEQFCASETRTYGKVNRSSLDYYDRFRLSYEHVAKIDEHAVWVIPGLQPILDRIKPDYLVYEFHAETKEEYFLNLERQNSYFGLSTDNSNKMPPRES
;
A
#
# COMPACT_ATOMS: atom_id res chain seq x y z
N LEU A 1 4.77 -4.21 -0.02
CA LEU A 1 4.05 -5.03 0.98
C LEU A 1 2.55 -4.88 0.85
N GLY A 2 2.00 -3.66 0.75
CA GLY A 2 0.55 -3.46 0.64
C GLY A 2 -0.11 -4.19 -0.52
N HIS A 3 0.50 -4.20 -1.72
CA HIS A 3 -0.01 -4.99 -2.84
C HIS A 3 -0.10 -6.49 -2.53
N LEU A 4 0.86 -7.03 -1.76
CA LEU A 4 0.85 -8.44 -1.38
C LEU A 4 -0.30 -8.75 -0.42
N LEU A 5 -0.70 -7.78 0.43
CA LEU A 5 -1.87 -7.94 1.30
C LEU A 5 -3.17 -8.03 0.48
N ASN A 6 -3.26 -7.34 -0.66
CA ASN A 6 -4.43 -7.45 -1.56
C ASN A 6 -4.58 -8.83 -2.21
N ALA A 7 -3.55 -9.68 -2.17
CA ALA A 7 -3.61 -11.03 -2.71
C ALA A 7 -4.37 -12.03 -1.80
N ASP A 8 -4.64 -11.67 -0.54
CA ASP A 8 -5.45 -12.47 0.37
C ASP A 8 -6.63 -11.64 0.89
N THR A 9 -7.81 -11.92 0.34
CA THR A 9 -9.03 -11.21 0.75
C THR A 9 -9.49 -11.57 2.15
N SER A 10 -8.91 -12.57 2.83
CA SER A 10 -9.30 -12.99 4.17
C SER A 10 -8.66 -12.21 5.31
N ILE A 11 -7.64 -11.37 5.03
CA ILE A 11 -6.94 -10.55 6.03
C ILE A 11 -7.90 -9.53 6.67
N ARG A 12 -8.09 -9.58 8.00
CA ARG A 12 -8.97 -8.64 8.74
C ARG A 12 -8.21 -7.83 9.79
N THR A 13 -7.10 -8.34 10.28
CA THR A 13 -6.34 -7.77 11.37
C THR A 13 -4.88 -7.57 11.01
N PRO A 14 -4.15 -6.67 11.69
CA PRO A 14 -2.71 -6.52 11.51
C PRO A 14 -1.95 -7.84 11.74
N ALA A 15 -2.43 -8.69 12.64
CA ALA A 15 -1.84 -10.01 12.89
C ALA A 15 -1.99 -10.94 11.67
N ASP A 16 -3.17 -10.94 11.02
CA ASP A 16 -3.38 -11.72 9.79
C ASP A 16 -2.44 -11.24 8.68
N ALA A 17 -2.26 -9.92 8.54
CA ALA A 17 -1.39 -9.33 7.53
C ALA A 17 0.07 -9.78 7.71
N VAL A 18 0.58 -9.75 8.95
CA VAL A 18 1.93 -10.21 9.27
C VAL A 18 2.07 -11.71 9.03
N ALA A 19 1.11 -12.51 9.50
CA ALA A 19 1.11 -13.96 9.31
C ALA A 19 1.11 -14.33 7.82
N TRP A 20 0.28 -13.68 7.02
CA TRP A 20 0.22 -13.83 5.57
C TRP A 20 1.57 -13.53 4.92
N ILE A 21 2.19 -12.38 5.25
CA ILE A 21 3.50 -12.01 4.70
C ILE A 21 4.54 -13.07 5.04
N HIS A 22 4.64 -13.48 6.32
CA HIS A 22 5.62 -14.49 6.72
C HIS A 22 5.42 -15.81 5.97
N ARG A 23 4.18 -16.26 5.82
CA ARG A 23 3.84 -17.47 5.07
C ARG A 23 4.24 -17.35 3.60
N VAL A 24 3.99 -16.21 2.94
CA VAL A 24 4.45 -16.00 1.55
C VAL A 24 5.97 -16.02 1.45
N LEU A 25 6.68 -15.42 2.42
CA LEU A 25 8.14 -15.47 2.46
C LEU A 25 8.68 -16.89 2.71
N ASP A 26 7.98 -17.71 3.48
CA ASP A 26 8.32 -19.13 3.69
C ASP A 26 8.14 -19.93 2.39
N GLU A 27 7.03 -19.69 1.68
CA GLU A 27 6.71 -20.37 0.41
C GLU A 27 7.66 -20.02 -0.75
N HIS A 28 8.38 -18.90 -0.64
CA HIS A 28 9.27 -18.37 -1.68
C HIS A 28 10.66 -18.03 -1.13
N GLU A 29 11.14 -18.81 -0.14
CA GLU A 29 12.40 -18.56 0.55
C GLU A 29 13.58 -18.44 -0.43
N GLU A 30 13.56 -19.23 -1.51
CA GLU A 30 14.59 -19.23 -2.55
C GLU A 30 14.67 -17.92 -3.35
N LEU A 31 13.60 -17.12 -3.36
CA LEU A 31 13.56 -15.84 -4.06
C LEU A 31 14.10 -14.69 -3.19
N LEU A 32 14.15 -14.83 -1.87
CA LEU A 32 14.52 -13.75 -0.95
C LEU A 32 15.88 -13.10 -1.30
N PRO A 33 16.95 -13.84 -1.65
CA PRO A 33 18.23 -13.23 -2.04
C PRO A 33 18.16 -12.34 -3.29
N HIS A 34 17.09 -12.46 -4.09
CA HIS A 34 16.88 -11.70 -5.31
C HIS A 34 16.00 -10.46 -5.12
N ILE A 35 15.36 -10.29 -3.95
CA ILE A 35 14.51 -9.14 -3.65
C ILE A 35 15.38 -7.96 -3.22
N ARG A 36 15.65 -7.04 -4.14
CA ARG A 36 16.49 -5.85 -3.88
C ARG A 36 15.74 -4.65 -3.34
N ALA A 37 14.43 -4.58 -3.54
CA ALA A 37 13.63 -3.44 -3.12
C ALA A 37 12.28 -3.89 -2.54
N VAL A 38 11.78 -3.14 -1.56
CA VAL A 38 10.45 -3.30 -0.98
C VAL A 38 9.71 -1.97 -1.05
N HIS A 39 8.52 -1.97 -1.62
CA HIS A 39 7.60 -0.83 -1.57
C HIS A 39 6.76 -0.91 -0.29
N LEU A 40 6.76 0.16 0.51
CA LEU A 40 6.19 0.21 1.85
C LEU A 40 4.93 1.08 1.87
N HIS A 41 3.82 0.37 1.96
CA HIS A 41 2.46 0.84 2.19
C HIS A 41 1.63 -0.34 2.66
N GLN A 42 0.42 -0.10 3.13
CA GLN A 42 -0.54 -1.14 3.45
C GLN A 42 -1.86 -0.94 2.70
N SER A 43 -2.55 -2.05 2.46
CA SER A 43 -3.92 -2.08 1.94
C SER A 43 -4.59 -3.28 2.57
N MET A 44 -5.60 -3.03 3.41
CA MET A 44 -6.29 -4.08 4.19
C MET A 44 -7.77 -4.11 3.80
N THR A 45 -8.00 -4.29 2.51
CA THR A 45 -9.30 -4.06 1.86
C THR A 45 -10.04 -5.35 1.53
N GLY A 46 -9.59 -6.50 2.04
CA GLY A 46 -10.15 -7.81 1.72
C GLY A 46 -11.66 -7.90 1.96
N ALA A 47 -12.16 -7.31 3.05
CA ALA A 47 -13.60 -7.25 3.33
C ALA A 47 -14.38 -6.44 2.28
N PHE A 48 -13.81 -5.32 1.80
CA PHE A 48 -14.39 -4.53 0.73
C PHE A 48 -14.43 -5.32 -0.59
N VAL A 49 -13.35 -6.01 -0.93
CA VAL A 49 -13.28 -6.84 -2.15
C VAL A 49 -14.31 -7.98 -2.10
N GLU A 50 -14.39 -8.70 -0.99
CA GLU A 50 -15.39 -9.77 -0.80
C GLU A 50 -16.82 -9.25 -0.90
N GLN A 51 -17.12 -8.13 -0.23
CA GLN A 51 -18.43 -7.50 -0.30
C GLN A 51 -18.77 -7.08 -1.74
N PHE A 52 -17.82 -6.47 -2.45
CA PHE A 52 -18.00 -6.07 -3.84
C PHE A 52 -18.25 -7.29 -4.74
N CYS A 53 -17.47 -8.35 -4.59
CA CYS A 53 -17.62 -9.59 -5.38
C CYS A 53 -18.91 -10.36 -5.08
N ALA A 54 -19.41 -10.31 -3.84
CA ALA A 54 -20.64 -10.94 -3.40
C ALA A 54 -21.90 -10.14 -3.79
N SER A 55 -21.76 -8.83 -3.97
CA SER A 55 -22.88 -7.99 -4.40
C SER A 55 -23.31 -8.30 -5.83
N GLU A 56 -24.60 -8.11 -6.14
CA GLU A 56 -25.10 -8.13 -7.52
C GLU A 56 -24.46 -7.06 -8.41
N THR A 57 -23.61 -6.20 -7.82
CA THR A 57 -22.75 -5.19 -8.46
C THR A 57 -21.64 -5.76 -9.35
N ARG A 58 -21.63 -7.07 -9.64
CA ARG A 58 -21.02 -7.63 -10.88
C ARG A 58 -21.56 -6.96 -12.15
N THR A 59 -22.55 -6.08 -12.02
CA THR A 59 -23.06 -5.16 -13.03
C THR A 59 -22.01 -4.24 -13.66
N TYR A 60 -20.76 -4.08 -13.22
CA TYR A 60 -19.79 -3.40 -14.11
C TYR A 60 -19.50 -4.19 -15.41
N GLY A 61 -19.51 -5.53 -15.34
CA GLY A 61 -19.36 -6.40 -16.51
C GLY A 61 -20.65 -6.60 -17.31
N LYS A 62 -21.82 -6.66 -16.64
CA LYS A 62 -23.14 -6.82 -17.30
C LYS A 62 -23.81 -5.50 -17.72
N VAL A 63 -23.44 -4.38 -17.09
CA VAL A 63 -23.87 -2.99 -17.40
C VAL A 63 -22.73 -2.23 -18.09
N ASN A 64 -21.82 -2.94 -18.76
CA ASN A 64 -20.99 -2.34 -19.81
C ASN A 64 -21.80 -2.03 -21.09
N ARG A 65 -23.01 -1.52 -20.89
CA ARG A 65 -23.85 -0.73 -21.82
C ARG A 65 -23.94 0.72 -21.32
N SER A 66 -23.02 1.11 -20.45
CA SER A 66 -22.89 2.47 -19.93
C SER A 66 -22.63 3.44 -21.09
N SER A 67 -23.42 4.51 -21.19
CA SER A 67 -23.23 5.60 -22.15
C SER A 67 -22.07 6.54 -21.78
N LEU A 68 -21.31 6.22 -20.72
CA LEU A 68 -20.20 7.03 -20.25
C LEU A 68 -19.07 7.04 -21.26
N ASP A 69 -18.36 8.17 -21.35
CA ASP A 69 -17.20 8.30 -22.20
C ASP A 69 -15.97 7.58 -21.62
N TYR A 70 -14.83 7.67 -22.31
CA TYR A 70 -13.59 7.05 -21.86
C TYR A 70 -13.13 7.56 -20.49
N TYR A 71 -13.16 8.87 -20.27
CA TYR A 71 -12.64 9.49 -19.05
C TYR A 71 -13.50 9.18 -17.84
N ASP A 72 -14.82 9.13 -18.01
CA ASP A 72 -15.72 8.72 -16.94
C ASP A 72 -15.54 7.25 -16.55
N ARG A 73 -15.36 6.35 -17.54
CA ARG A 73 -15.05 4.94 -17.26
C ARG A 73 -13.70 4.77 -16.59
N PHE A 74 -12.69 5.52 -17.05
CA PHE A 74 -11.36 5.54 -16.45
C PHE A 74 -11.45 6.00 -15.00
N ARG A 75 -12.12 7.12 -14.73
CA ARG A 75 -12.33 7.66 -13.39
C ARG A 75 -12.99 6.64 -12.46
N LEU A 76 -14.10 6.03 -12.87
CA LEU A 76 -14.79 5.01 -12.05
C LEU A 76 -13.92 3.78 -11.78
N SER A 77 -13.17 3.31 -12.79
CA SER A 77 -12.26 2.17 -12.64
C SER A 77 -11.11 2.50 -11.71
N TYR A 78 -10.52 3.68 -11.87
CA TYR A 78 -9.41 4.16 -11.05
C TYR A 78 -9.85 4.36 -9.59
N GLU A 79 -10.99 5.01 -9.35
CA GLU A 79 -11.60 5.16 -8.02
C GLU A 79 -11.88 3.81 -7.37
N HIS A 80 -12.29 2.79 -8.14
CA HIS A 80 -12.49 1.46 -7.60
C HIS A 80 -11.18 0.78 -7.22
N VAL A 81 -10.16 0.84 -8.10
CA VAL A 81 -8.82 0.29 -7.82
C VAL A 81 -8.20 0.97 -6.61
N ALA A 82 -8.33 2.29 -6.47
CA ALA A 82 -7.84 3.04 -5.31
C ALA A 82 -8.51 2.63 -3.97
N LYS A 83 -9.72 2.05 -4.02
CA LYS A 83 -10.37 1.45 -2.82
C LYS A 83 -9.89 0.03 -2.51
N ILE A 84 -9.22 -0.63 -3.45
CA ILE A 84 -8.61 -1.95 -3.25
C ILE A 84 -7.18 -1.76 -2.77
N ASP A 85 -6.40 -0.94 -3.47
CA ASP A 85 -4.99 -0.67 -3.19
C ASP A 85 -4.85 0.78 -2.70
N GLU A 86 -5.12 0.96 -1.41
CA GLU A 86 -5.27 2.27 -0.76
C GLU A 86 -3.98 3.07 -0.69
N HIS A 87 -2.81 2.42 -0.79
CA HIS A 87 -1.51 3.05 -0.56
C HIS A 87 -1.50 3.77 0.80
N ALA A 88 -2.09 3.14 1.82
CA ALA A 88 -2.14 3.72 3.15
C ALA A 88 -0.76 3.62 3.83
N VAL A 89 -0.50 4.57 4.73
CA VAL A 89 0.73 4.58 5.54
C VAL A 89 0.83 3.31 6.35
N TRP A 90 2.03 2.73 6.41
CA TRP A 90 2.28 1.53 7.20
C TRP A 90 2.16 1.81 8.71
N VAL A 91 1.17 1.19 9.35
CA VAL A 91 0.92 1.22 10.80
C VAL A 91 0.82 -0.17 11.42
N ILE A 92 0.93 -1.23 10.61
CA ILE A 92 0.91 -2.63 11.06
C ILE A 92 2.17 -2.93 11.89
N PRO A 93 2.03 -3.36 13.17
CA PRO A 93 3.18 -3.80 13.96
C PRO A 93 3.88 -5.00 13.33
N GLY A 94 5.19 -5.15 13.54
CA GLY A 94 5.95 -6.32 13.05
C GLY A 94 6.66 -6.13 11.71
N LEU A 95 6.88 -4.88 11.28
CA LEU A 95 7.65 -4.59 10.06
C LEU A 95 9.10 -5.06 10.12
N GLN A 96 9.79 -4.86 11.26
CA GLN A 96 11.22 -5.17 11.37
C GLN A 96 11.54 -6.66 11.12
N PRO A 97 10.84 -7.64 11.75
CA PRO A 97 11.04 -9.05 11.44
C PRO A 97 10.83 -9.42 9.95
N ILE A 98 9.91 -8.74 9.25
CA ILE A 98 9.70 -8.94 7.82
C ILE A 98 10.93 -8.45 7.03
N LEU A 99 11.41 -7.24 7.33
CA LEU A 99 12.57 -6.66 6.67
C LEU A 99 13.86 -7.41 6.97
N ASP A 100 14.01 -7.97 8.17
CA ASP A 100 15.17 -8.78 8.55
C ASP A 100 15.27 -10.08 7.74
N ARG A 101 14.13 -10.59 7.24
CA ARG A 101 14.09 -11.76 6.36
C ARG A 101 14.40 -11.39 4.91
N ILE A 102 13.78 -10.32 4.40
CA ILE A 102 13.93 -9.90 3.00
C ILE A 102 15.32 -9.29 2.76
N LYS A 103 15.83 -8.51 3.73
CA LYS A 103 17.08 -7.73 3.66
C LYS A 103 17.22 -6.93 2.35
N PRO A 104 16.22 -6.08 2.01
CA PRO A 104 16.27 -5.34 0.75
C PRO A 104 17.36 -4.27 0.79
N ASP A 105 17.94 -3.95 -0.36
CA ASP A 105 18.85 -2.81 -0.52
C ASP A 105 18.09 -1.47 -0.43
N TYR A 106 16.83 -1.45 -0.85
CA TYR A 106 15.99 -0.26 -0.91
C TYR A 106 14.62 -0.49 -0.26
N LEU A 107 14.19 0.47 0.54
CA LEU A 107 12.83 0.57 1.06
C LEU A 107 12.21 1.85 0.49
N VAL A 108 11.18 1.70 -0.35
CA VAL A 108 10.53 2.80 -1.06
C VAL A 108 9.20 3.08 -0.37
N TYR A 109 8.99 4.30 0.12
CA TYR A 109 7.69 4.67 0.68
C TYR A 109 6.70 4.98 -0.44
N GLU A 110 5.63 4.20 -0.54
CA GLU A 110 4.61 4.32 -1.58
C GLU A 110 3.23 4.57 -0.96
N PHE A 111 3.12 5.65 -0.18
CA PHE A 111 1.85 6.02 0.43
C PHE A 111 1.21 7.24 -0.25
N HIS A 112 -0.12 7.27 -0.26
CA HIS A 112 -0.91 8.42 -0.67
C HIS A 112 -0.98 9.46 0.46
N ALA A 113 -1.10 10.73 0.08
CA ALA A 113 -1.41 11.84 0.96
C ALA A 113 -2.24 12.87 0.17
N GLU A 114 -3.28 13.41 0.79
CA GLU A 114 -4.16 14.41 0.16
C GLU A 114 -3.51 15.80 0.18
N THR A 115 -2.64 16.04 1.18
CA THR A 115 -1.98 17.32 1.38
C THR A 115 -0.47 17.16 1.54
N LYS A 116 0.26 18.26 1.30
CA LYS A 116 1.71 18.31 1.52
C LYS A 116 2.05 18.14 3.00
N GLU A 117 1.24 18.72 3.88
CA GLU A 117 1.38 18.62 5.33
C GLU A 117 1.21 17.17 5.80
N GLU A 118 0.17 16.49 5.31
CA GLU A 118 -0.04 15.06 5.57
C GLU A 118 1.12 14.22 5.04
N TYR A 119 1.62 14.52 3.83
CA TYR A 119 2.77 13.81 3.26
C TYR A 119 3.99 13.87 4.19
N PHE A 120 4.34 15.05 4.73
CA PHE A 120 5.47 15.18 5.64
C PHE A 120 5.24 14.46 6.98
N LEU A 121 4.03 14.54 7.53
CA LEU A 121 3.69 13.80 8.74
C LEU A 121 3.80 12.27 8.54
N ASN A 122 3.36 11.78 7.39
CA ASN A 122 3.44 10.37 7.04
C ASN A 122 4.88 9.92 6.75
N LEU A 123 5.69 10.78 6.15
CA LEU A 123 7.12 10.57 5.97
C LEU A 123 7.83 10.45 7.33
N GLU A 124 7.49 11.31 8.29
CA GLU A 124 8.00 11.24 9.66
C GLU A 124 7.63 9.94 10.35
N ARG A 125 6.36 9.53 10.25
CA ARG A 125 5.89 8.25 10.80
C ARG A 125 6.68 7.08 10.23
N GLN A 126 6.87 7.01 8.91
CA GLN A 126 7.61 5.89 8.31
C GLN A 126 9.11 5.93 8.65
N ASN A 127 9.73 7.10 8.68
CA ASN A 127 11.12 7.26 9.11
C ASN A 127 11.36 6.86 10.57
N SER A 128 10.36 7.05 11.44
CA SER A 128 10.47 6.69 12.87
C SER A 128 10.72 5.20 13.11
N TYR A 129 10.27 4.31 12.20
CA TYR A 129 10.56 2.87 12.28
C TYR A 129 12.07 2.57 12.21
N PHE A 130 12.85 3.47 11.62
CA PHE A 130 14.28 3.31 11.38
C PHE A 130 15.15 4.28 12.20
N GLY A 131 14.54 5.04 13.12
CA GLY A 131 15.25 6.06 13.89
C GLY A 131 15.79 7.20 13.02
N LEU A 132 15.27 7.38 11.80
CA LEU A 132 15.67 8.46 10.91
C LEU A 132 14.90 9.74 11.32
N SER A 133 15.62 10.80 11.69
CA SER A 133 15.03 12.11 11.97
C SER A 133 14.83 12.90 10.68
N THR A 134 13.68 13.55 10.52
CA THR A 134 13.39 14.53 9.46
C THR A 134 13.81 15.94 9.88
N ASP A 135 14.99 16.13 10.44
CA ASP A 135 15.49 17.50 10.65
C ASP A 135 15.86 18.13 9.29
N ASN A 136 14.83 18.67 8.63
CA ASN A 136 14.88 19.33 7.33
C ASN A 136 15.12 20.84 7.47
N SER A 137 15.58 21.30 8.64
CA SER A 137 15.92 22.71 8.89
C SER A 137 17.03 23.27 7.98
N ASN A 138 17.67 22.44 7.14
CA ASN A 138 18.79 22.84 6.30
C ASN A 138 18.59 22.68 4.77
N LYS A 139 17.37 22.49 4.27
CA LYS A 139 17.10 22.38 2.81
C LYS A 139 15.83 23.08 2.31
N MET A 140 15.50 24.26 2.82
CA MET A 140 14.67 25.17 2.01
C MET A 140 15.58 25.89 1.01
N PRO A 141 15.39 25.72 -0.32
CA PRO A 141 16.04 26.62 -1.27
C PRO A 141 15.58 28.06 -0.96
N PRO A 142 16.45 29.08 -1.16
CA PRO A 142 16.07 30.45 -0.89
C PRO A 142 14.80 30.77 -1.68
N ARG A 143 13.82 31.39 -1.01
CA ARG A 143 12.69 32.00 -1.71
C ARG A 143 13.27 33.13 -2.57
N GLU A 144 13.21 32.97 -3.88
CA GLU A 144 13.49 34.08 -4.79
C GLU A 144 12.46 35.19 -4.53
N SER A 145 12.99 36.40 -4.44
CA SER A 145 12.33 37.66 -4.09
C SER A 145 11.42 38.20 -5.19
#